data_AF-A0A554J8Y3-F1
#
_entry.id   AF-A0A554J8Y3-F1
#
_cell.length_a   1.000
_cell.length_b   1.000
_cell.length_c   1.000
_cell.angle_alpha   90.00
_cell.angle_beta   90.00
_cell.angle_gamma   90.00
#
_symmetry.space_group_name_H-M   'P 1'
#
loop_
_entity.id
_entity.type
_entity.pdbx_description
1 polymer ?
#
loop_
_entity_poly.entity_id
_entity_poly.type
_entity_poly.pdbx_seq_one_letter_code
_entity_poly.pdbx_strand_id
1 'polypeptide(L)'
;RLDLRGEPGTAFEQKADEAFDTTGYLKFLVEESDDVAEQLGDEHAETYSRMAARVGEIVGKYIAMAPRWDALVRDVSKQYTGTLKRFFSTSQGVAESFLAKVIEKTEGIDARNAFVEALDNQGFEFAEGYNIQIQHKSDNIVVLQISFHKEEGGQVLFDYKQIVPLNVVEDITHGS
;
A
#
# COMPACT_ATOMS: atom_id res chain seq x y z
N ARG A 1 -29.51 18.36 -14.28
CA ARG A 1 -28.68 18.21 -13.06
C ARG A 1 -29.25 16.99 -12.35
N LEU A 2 -28.62 15.81 -12.52
CA LEU A 2 -29.08 14.60 -11.83
C LEU A 2 -28.78 14.78 -10.34
N ASP A 3 -29.82 14.70 -9.52
CA ASP A 3 -29.72 14.70 -8.07
C ASP A 3 -29.32 13.28 -7.64
N LEU A 4 -28.01 13.02 -7.60
CA LEU A 4 -27.43 11.79 -7.05
C LEU A 4 -27.27 11.95 -5.54
N ARG A 5 -28.37 12.16 -4.82
CA ARG A 5 -28.38 11.91 -3.37
C ARG A 5 -28.43 10.39 -3.22
N GLY A 6 -27.28 9.76 -3.38
CA GLY A 6 -27.07 8.36 -3.01
C GLY A 6 -27.45 8.17 -1.54
N GLU A 7 -27.82 6.94 -1.18
CA GLU A 7 -28.11 6.59 0.21
C GLU A 7 -27.00 7.10 1.13
N PRO A 8 -27.33 7.56 2.35
CA PRO A 8 -26.28 7.94 3.30
C PRO A 8 -25.32 6.77 3.45
N GLY A 9 -24.03 7.04 3.27
CA GLY A 9 -22.98 6.03 3.41
C GLY A 9 -23.06 5.32 4.76
N THR A 10 -22.38 4.19 4.90
CA THR A 10 -22.29 3.47 6.18
C THR A 10 -21.79 4.38 7.30
N ALA A 11 -22.02 4.02 8.56
CA ALA A 11 -21.50 4.80 9.69
C ALA A 11 -19.96 4.94 9.65
N PHE A 12 -19.27 3.97 9.05
CA PHE A 12 -17.84 4.06 8.78
C PHE A 12 -17.53 5.09 7.69
N GLU A 13 -18.23 5.05 6.55
CA GLU A 13 -18.04 6.00 5.45
C GLU A 13 -18.31 7.44 5.88
N GLN A 14 -19.31 7.68 6.72
CA GLN A 14 -19.57 9.01 7.28
C GLN A 14 -18.39 9.54 8.11
N LYS A 15 -17.77 8.70 8.94
CA LYS A 15 -16.57 9.08 9.70
C LYS A 15 -15.36 9.33 8.80
N ALA A 16 -15.21 8.52 7.75
CA ALA A 16 -14.15 8.70 6.77
C ALA A 16 -14.31 10.01 5.98
N ASP A 17 -15.54 10.36 5.59
CA ASP A 17 -15.88 11.61 4.93
C ASP A 17 -15.63 12.82 5.85
N GLU A 18 -16.04 12.73 7.12
CA GLU A 18 -15.75 13.77 8.13
C GLU A 18 -14.24 13.99 8.32
N ALA A 19 -13.46 12.91 8.33
CA ALA A 19 -12.01 12.99 8.44
C ALA A 19 -11.35 13.60 7.20
N PHE A 20 -11.86 13.33 6.00
CA PHE A 20 -11.36 13.92 4.75
C PHE A 20 -11.35 15.46 4.82
N ASP A 21 -12.42 16.04 5.35
CA ASP A 21 -12.60 17.49 5.47
C ASP A 21 -11.85 18.13 6.67
N THR A 22 -11.35 17.34 7.63
CA THR A 22 -10.83 17.85 8.90
C THR A 22 -9.39 17.45 9.20
N THR A 23 -9.13 16.16 9.41
CA THR A 23 -7.83 15.62 9.87
C THR A 23 -6.97 15.08 8.74
N GLY A 24 -7.57 14.78 7.60
CA GLY A 24 -6.96 14.12 6.46
C GLY A 24 -7.30 12.63 6.40
N TYR A 25 -7.71 12.18 5.23
CA TYR A 25 -8.21 10.83 5.00
C TYR A 25 -7.16 9.74 5.30
N LEU A 26 -5.91 9.92 4.84
CA LEU A 26 -4.85 8.94 5.10
C LEU A 26 -4.51 8.85 6.58
N LYS A 27 -4.55 9.99 7.30
CA LYS A 27 -4.31 10.00 8.74
C LYS A 27 -5.39 9.24 9.50
N PHE A 28 -6.65 9.49 9.19
CA PHE A 28 -7.77 8.72 9.75
C PHE A 28 -7.64 7.23 9.47
N LEU A 29 -7.28 6.85 8.23
CA LEU A 29 -7.03 5.46 7.90
C LEU A 29 -5.99 4.86 8.86
N VAL A 30 -4.80 5.46 8.90
CA VAL A 30 -3.65 4.91 9.63
C VAL A 30 -3.82 4.90 11.15
N GLU A 31 -4.55 5.88 11.72
CA GLU A 31 -4.64 6.07 13.17
C GLU A 31 -5.95 5.54 13.78
N GLU A 32 -7.06 5.55 13.05
CA GLU A 32 -8.40 5.39 13.64
C GLU A 32 -9.26 4.33 12.96
N SER A 33 -9.04 4.05 11.66
CA SER A 33 -10.02 3.27 10.88
C SER A 33 -10.26 1.84 11.37
N ASP A 34 -9.21 1.13 11.82
CA ASP A 34 -9.34 -0.24 12.34
C ASP A 34 -10.21 -0.25 13.62
N ASP A 35 -9.90 0.62 14.59
CA ASP A 35 -10.64 0.76 15.85
C ASP A 35 -12.10 1.19 15.62
N VAL A 36 -12.32 2.09 14.67
CA VAL A 36 -13.67 2.55 14.31
C VAL A 36 -14.50 1.41 13.72
N ALA A 37 -13.94 0.61 12.83
CA ALA A 37 -14.64 -0.54 12.27
C ALA A 37 -14.96 -1.58 13.35
N GLU A 38 -14.03 -1.84 14.27
CA GLU A 38 -14.26 -2.75 15.41
C GLU A 38 -15.41 -2.26 16.30
N GLN A 39 -15.41 -0.97 16.68
CA GLN A 39 -16.46 -0.36 17.49
C GLN A 39 -17.85 -0.43 16.84
N LEU A 40 -17.90 -0.32 15.51
CA LEU A 40 -19.13 -0.39 14.73
C LEU A 40 -19.55 -1.84 14.41
N GLY A 41 -18.70 -2.83 14.70
CA GLY A 41 -18.90 -4.21 14.27
C GLY A 41 -18.93 -4.37 12.76
N ASP A 42 -18.22 -3.49 12.02
CA ASP A 42 -18.19 -3.48 10.57
C ASP A 42 -17.07 -4.38 10.03
N GLU A 43 -17.43 -5.58 9.61
CA GLU A 43 -16.52 -6.58 9.03
C GLU A 43 -16.12 -6.27 7.58
N HIS A 44 -16.73 -5.27 6.94
CA HIS A 44 -16.56 -4.97 5.52
C HIS A 44 -15.98 -3.58 5.23
N ALA A 45 -15.92 -2.71 6.24
CA ALA A 45 -15.24 -1.42 6.17
C ALA A 45 -13.83 -1.54 5.57
N GLU A 46 -13.48 -0.57 4.71
CA GLU A 46 -12.15 -0.50 4.12
C GLU A 46 -11.19 0.20 5.09
N THR A 47 -10.69 -0.56 6.06
CA THR A 47 -9.75 -0.07 7.07
C THR A 47 -8.31 -0.17 6.62
N TYR A 48 -7.41 0.51 7.33
CA TYR A 48 -5.98 0.50 7.09
C TYR A 48 -5.39 -0.90 6.99
N SER A 49 -5.65 -1.78 7.97
CA SER A 49 -5.10 -3.13 7.96
C SER A 49 -5.66 -3.98 6.83
N ARG A 50 -6.98 -3.90 6.55
CA ARG A 50 -7.63 -4.65 5.45
C ARG A 50 -7.15 -4.18 4.08
N MET A 51 -7.01 -2.87 3.89
CA MET A 51 -6.49 -2.28 2.65
C MET A 51 -5.04 -2.71 2.41
N ALA A 52 -4.19 -2.66 3.44
CA ALA A 52 -2.81 -3.13 3.35
C ALA A 52 -2.73 -4.62 3.01
N ALA A 53 -3.54 -5.46 3.66
CA ALA A 53 -3.58 -6.90 3.42
C ALA A 53 -3.92 -7.24 1.96
N ARG A 54 -4.89 -6.53 1.34
CA ARG A 54 -5.26 -6.73 -0.08
C ARG A 54 -4.08 -6.55 -1.03
N VAL A 55 -3.24 -5.54 -0.79
CA VAL A 55 -2.02 -5.34 -1.59
C VAL A 55 -1.00 -6.43 -1.28
N GLY A 56 -0.86 -6.83 -0.02
CA GLY A 56 -0.03 -7.97 0.39
C GLY A 56 -0.38 -9.26 -0.36
N GLU A 57 -1.67 -9.58 -0.49
CA GLU A 57 -2.14 -10.73 -1.27
C GLU A 57 -1.75 -10.66 -2.75
N ILE A 58 -1.85 -9.47 -3.35
CA ILE A 58 -1.46 -9.23 -4.74
C ILE A 58 0.04 -9.49 -4.89
N VAL A 59 0.86 -8.93 -4.00
CA VAL A 59 2.31 -9.14 -3.98
C VAL A 59 2.65 -10.62 -3.80
N GLY A 60 1.97 -11.32 -2.90
CA GLY A 60 2.10 -12.77 -2.69
C GLY A 60 1.83 -13.58 -3.97
N LYS A 61 0.79 -13.23 -4.73
CA LYS A 61 0.51 -13.85 -6.04
C LYS A 61 1.67 -13.67 -7.02
N TYR A 62 2.30 -12.49 -7.05
CA TYR A 62 3.46 -12.26 -7.92
C TYR A 62 4.71 -13.00 -7.48
N ILE A 63 4.95 -13.12 -6.17
CA ILE A 63 6.04 -13.93 -5.63
C ILE A 63 5.88 -15.39 -6.07
N ALA A 64 4.67 -15.94 -5.96
CA ALA A 64 4.38 -17.31 -6.42
C ALA A 64 4.58 -17.51 -7.94
N MET A 65 4.40 -16.45 -8.74
CA MET A 65 4.61 -16.50 -10.20
C MET A 65 6.07 -16.25 -10.62
N ALA A 66 6.87 -15.58 -9.79
CA ALA A 66 8.20 -15.09 -10.16
C ALA A 66 9.16 -16.19 -10.67
N PRO A 67 9.23 -17.40 -10.08
CA PRO A 67 10.12 -18.45 -10.59
C PRO A 67 9.82 -18.87 -12.04
N ARG A 68 8.53 -18.89 -12.42
CA ARG A 68 8.11 -19.21 -13.80
C ARG A 68 8.47 -18.08 -14.76
N TRP A 69 8.35 -16.84 -14.30
CA TRP A 69 8.78 -15.67 -15.08
C TRP A 69 10.29 -15.69 -15.33
N ASP A 70 11.08 -15.98 -14.30
CA ASP A 70 12.55 -16.08 -14.43
C ASP A 70 12.98 -17.17 -15.40
N ALA A 71 12.24 -18.28 -15.47
CA ALA A 71 12.46 -19.32 -16.46
C ALA A 71 12.18 -18.82 -17.89
N LEU A 72 11.11 -18.04 -18.08
CA LEU A 72 10.77 -17.44 -19.38
C LEU A 72 11.78 -16.38 -19.83
N VAL A 73 12.28 -15.55 -18.92
CA VAL A 73 13.29 -14.52 -19.22
C VAL A 73 14.64 -15.13 -19.57
N ARG A 74 14.99 -16.27 -18.98
CA ARG A 74 16.23 -17.01 -19.29
C ARG A 74 16.17 -17.73 -20.64
N ASP A 75 14.98 -17.95 -21.19
CA ASP A 75 14.81 -18.52 -22.52
C ASP A 75 15.19 -17.49 -23.60
N VAL A 76 16.44 -17.56 -24.06
CA VAL A 76 17.01 -16.65 -25.07
C VAL A 76 16.29 -16.69 -26.42
N SER A 77 15.45 -17.70 -26.67
CA SER A 77 14.60 -17.75 -27.86
C SER A 77 13.37 -16.82 -27.76
N LYS A 78 13.06 -16.35 -26.55
CA LYS A 78 11.94 -15.45 -26.26
C LYS A 78 12.47 -14.09 -25.81
N GLN A 79 11.97 -13.01 -26.42
CA GLN A 79 12.40 -11.64 -26.09
C GLN A 79 11.53 -11.05 -24.97
N TYR A 80 11.63 -11.60 -23.76
CA TYR A 80 10.97 -11.02 -22.58
C TYR A 80 11.90 -10.05 -21.84
N THR A 81 11.33 -8.97 -21.32
CA THR A 81 12.05 -8.07 -20.41
C THR A 81 12.18 -8.74 -19.04
N GLY A 82 13.28 -8.51 -18.32
CA GLY A 82 13.48 -9.03 -16.96
C GLY A 82 12.59 -8.40 -15.89
N THR A 83 11.65 -7.52 -16.28
CA THR A 83 10.80 -6.76 -15.36
C THR A 83 9.34 -6.87 -15.78
N LEU A 84 8.52 -7.42 -14.87
CA LEU A 84 7.08 -7.40 -15.02
C LEU A 84 6.53 -6.08 -14.48
N LYS A 85 6.26 -5.12 -15.36
CA LYS A 85 5.62 -3.85 -14.97
C LYS A 85 4.10 -4.05 -14.90
N ARG A 86 3.51 -3.78 -13.74
CA ARG A 86 2.07 -3.76 -13.52
C ARG A 86 1.70 -2.43 -12.88
N PHE A 87 0.70 -1.78 -13.44
CA PHE A 87 0.04 -0.66 -12.79
C PHE A 87 -1.09 -1.24 -11.95
N PHE A 88 -1.03 -1.00 -10.64
CA PHE A 88 -2.17 -1.24 -9.76
C PHE A 88 -2.96 0.07 -9.71
N SER A 89 -4.05 0.15 -10.48
CA SER A 89 -5.04 1.20 -10.24
C SER A 89 -5.76 0.81 -8.95
N THR A 90 -5.30 1.34 -7.84
CA THR A 90 -5.94 1.17 -6.54
C THR A 90 -6.78 2.40 -6.24
N SER A 91 -7.88 2.21 -5.52
CA SER A 91 -8.59 3.33 -4.89
C SER A 91 -7.64 4.08 -3.94
N GLN A 92 -7.92 5.36 -3.70
CA GLN A 92 -7.19 6.17 -2.72
C GLN A 92 -7.17 5.46 -1.35
N GLY A 93 -6.05 5.53 -0.66
CA GLY A 93 -5.86 4.89 0.64
C GLY A 93 -5.36 3.45 0.58
N VAL A 94 -5.63 2.70 -0.50
CA VAL A 94 -5.24 1.27 -0.57
C VAL A 94 -3.73 1.10 -0.75
N ALA A 95 -3.13 1.84 -1.68
CA ALA A 95 -1.70 1.75 -1.95
C ALA A 95 -0.88 2.34 -0.80
N GLU A 96 -1.34 3.47 -0.28
CA GLU A 96 -0.77 4.20 0.85
C GLU A 96 -0.82 3.36 2.13
N SER A 97 -1.93 2.67 2.39
CA SER A 97 -2.07 1.77 3.53
C SER A 97 -1.02 0.66 3.51
N PHE A 98 -0.79 0.04 2.36
CA PHE A 98 0.25 -0.97 2.24
C PHE A 98 1.65 -0.41 2.51
N LEU A 99 2.00 0.71 1.87
CA LEU A 99 3.32 1.31 2.05
C LEU A 99 3.53 1.79 3.49
N ALA A 100 2.53 2.42 4.09
CA ALA A 100 2.54 2.84 5.49
C ALA A 100 2.73 1.63 6.43
N LYS A 101 2.04 0.50 6.20
CA LYS A 101 2.23 -0.71 7.02
C LYS A 101 3.62 -1.33 6.85
N VAL A 102 4.16 -1.31 5.63
CA VAL A 102 5.54 -1.73 5.38
C VAL A 102 6.50 -0.87 6.20
N ILE A 103 6.39 0.47 6.13
CA ILE A 103 7.23 1.41 6.89
C ILE A 103 7.06 1.20 8.39
N GLU A 104 5.84 1.04 8.89
CA GLU A 104 5.57 0.77 10.31
C GLU A 104 6.30 -0.48 10.80
N LYS A 105 6.26 -1.56 10.01
CA LYS A 105 6.88 -2.85 10.36
C LYS A 105 8.40 -2.85 10.22
N THR A 106 8.97 -2.02 9.35
CA THR A 106 10.42 -1.98 9.10
C THR A 106 11.15 -0.90 9.88
N GLU A 107 10.54 0.27 10.07
CA GLU A 107 11.16 1.47 10.63
C GLU A 107 10.38 2.06 11.82
N GLY A 108 9.17 1.58 12.09
CA GLY A 108 8.37 1.96 13.25
C GLY A 108 7.30 3.03 12.99
N ILE A 109 6.51 3.31 14.02
CA ILE A 109 5.35 4.21 13.96
C ILE A 109 5.76 5.65 13.61
N ASP A 110 6.88 6.15 14.14
CA ASP A 110 7.32 7.52 13.87
C ASP A 110 7.66 7.73 12.39
N ALA A 111 8.30 6.75 11.75
CA ALA A 111 8.61 6.78 10.32
C ALA A 111 7.34 6.73 9.47
N ARG A 112 6.36 5.93 9.87
CA ARG A 112 5.03 5.88 9.24
C ARG A 112 4.32 7.23 9.37
N ASN A 113 4.36 7.88 10.52
CA ASN A 113 3.73 9.18 10.71
C ASN A 113 4.41 10.27 9.85
N ALA A 114 5.73 10.27 9.76
CA ALA A 114 6.46 11.16 8.86
C ALA A 114 6.08 10.95 7.38
N PHE A 115 5.85 9.70 6.96
CA PHE A 115 5.33 9.39 5.64
C PHE A 115 3.93 9.97 5.41
N VAL A 116 3.01 9.80 6.36
CA VAL A 116 1.64 10.35 6.27
C VAL A 116 1.65 11.88 6.22
N GLU A 117 2.48 12.52 7.04
CA GLU A 117 2.68 13.98 7.02
C GLU A 117 3.25 14.48 5.69
N ALA A 118 4.19 13.74 5.10
CA ALA A 118 4.76 14.08 3.78
C ALA A 118 3.74 13.99 2.62
N LEU A 119 2.61 13.33 2.84
CA LEU A 119 1.47 13.26 1.92
C LEU A 119 0.32 14.20 2.32
N ASP A 120 0.62 15.20 3.15
CA ASP A 120 -0.35 16.18 3.68
C ASP A 120 -1.56 15.52 4.34
N ASN A 121 -1.39 14.30 4.89
CA ASN A 121 -2.46 13.48 5.46
C ASN A 121 -3.58 13.07 4.48
N GLN A 122 -3.45 13.35 3.18
CA GLN A 122 -4.49 13.08 2.17
C GLN A 122 -4.22 11.81 1.36
N GLY A 123 -2.95 11.42 1.20
CA GLY A 123 -2.54 10.27 0.41
C GLY A 123 -1.84 10.65 -0.88
N PHE A 124 -1.78 9.72 -1.82
CA PHE A 124 -1.09 9.93 -3.09
C PHE A 124 -1.85 10.88 -4.00
N GLU A 125 -1.11 11.75 -4.69
CA GLU A 125 -1.63 12.46 -5.86
C GLU A 125 -1.83 11.49 -7.04
N PHE A 126 -2.58 11.92 -8.07
CA PHE A 126 -3.00 11.06 -9.19
C PHE A 126 -1.87 10.29 -9.89
N ALA A 127 -0.64 10.84 -9.92
CA ALA A 127 0.51 10.23 -10.58
C ALA A 127 1.53 9.61 -9.60
N GLU A 128 1.20 9.54 -8.31
CA GLU A 128 2.09 9.05 -7.27
C GLU A 128 1.91 7.57 -6.99
N GLY A 129 2.97 6.96 -6.48
CA GLY A 129 3.01 5.56 -6.12
C GLY A 129 4.42 5.11 -5.81
N TYR A 130 4.56 3.84 -5.47
CA TYR A 130 5.84 3.24 -5.10
C TYR A 130 6.18 2.07 -6.03
N ASN A 131 7.45 1.69 -6.00
CA ASN A 131 7.95 0.56 -6.77
C ASN A 131 8.22 -0.63 -5.84
N ILE A 132 7.81 -1.82 -6.28
CA ILE A 132 8.19 -3.09 -5.67
C ILE A 132 9.00 -3.89 -6.70
N GLN A 133 10.17 -4.38 -6.30
CA GLN A 133 10.95 -5.34 -7.07
C GLN A 133 11.13 -6.62 -6.27
N ILE A 134 10.68 -7.75 -6.81
CA ILE A 134 10.89 -9.08 -6.21
C ILE A 134 12.28 -9.56 -6.62
N GLN A 135 13.13 -9.88 -5.65
CA GLN A 135 14.50 -10.35 -5.87
C GLN A 135 14.70 -11.74 -5.28
N HIS A 136 15.09 -12.70 -6.12
CA HIS A 136 15.61 -14.00 -5.68
C HIS A 136 17.10 -13.87 -5.36
N LYS A 137 17.46 -13.88 -4.07
CA LYS A 137 18.88 -13.89 -3.63
C LYS A 137 19.48 -15.30 -3.74
N SER A 138 18.66 -16.33 -3.55
CA SER A 138 18.96 -17.76 -3.76
C SER A 138 17.65 -18.53 -3.94
N ASP A 139 17.71 -19.83 -4.24
CA ASP A 139 16.54 -20.68 -4.57
C ASP A 139 15.39 -20.61 -3.54
N ASN A 140 15.68 -20.24 -2.28
CA ASN A 140 14.69 -20.15 -1.21
C ASN A 140 14.62 -18.78 -0.51
N ILE A 141 15.37 -17.77 -0.97
CA ILE A 141 15.38 -16.45 -0.35
C ILE A 141 14.82 -15.43 -1.32
N VAL A 142 13.58 -15.01 -1.05
CA VAL A 142 12.91 -13.91 -1.73
C VAL A 142 12.94 -12.69 -0.83
N VAL A 143 13.37 -11.56 -1.38
CA VAL A 143 13.26 -10.25 -0.73
C VAL A 143 12.60 -9.26 -1.66
N LEU A 144 11.96 -8.24 -1.10
CA LEU A 144 11.34 -7.18 -1.87
C LEU A 144 12.16 -5.91 -1.72
N GLN A 145 12.61 -5.32 -2.82
CA GLN A 145 13.11 -3.95 -2.78
C GLN A 145 11.93 -3.02 -3.01
N ILE A 146 11.56 -2.25 -1.97
CA ILE A 146 10.46 -1.29 -2.02
C ILE A 146 11.05 0.11 -1.98
N SER A 147 10.58 0.98 -2.88
CA SER A 147 11.04 2.37 -2.92
C SER A 147 9.94 3.35 -3.24
N PHE A 148 9.93 4.46 -2.51
CA PHE A 148 9.05 5.61 -2.66
C PHE A 148 9.85 6.91 -2.47
N HIS A 149 9.51 7.94 -3.22
CA HIS A 149 10.19 9.24 -3.18
C HIS A 149 9.17 10.34 -3.41
N LYS A 150 9.09 11.28 -2.46
CA LYS A 150 8.26 12.49 -2.53
C LYS A 150 9.17 13.71 -2.54
N GLU A 151 9.04 14.53 -3.57
CA GLU A 151 9.72 15.81 -3.72
C GLU A 151 8.68 16.87 -4.08
N GLU A 152 8.78 18.03 -3.46
CA GLU A 152 7.98 19.20 -3.81
C GLU A 152 8.87 20.44 -3.87
N GLY A 153 8.79 21.21 -4.96
CA GLY A 153 9.58 22.44 -5.10
C GLY A 153 11.10 22.24 -5.06
N GLY A 154 11.61 21.05 -5.40
CA GLY A 154 13.04 20.72 -5.32
C GLY A 154 13.51 20.28 -3.94
N GLN A 155 12.60 20.17 -2.96
CA GLN A 155 12.88 19.66 -1.63
C GLN A 155 12.33 18.25 -1.48
N VAL A 156 13.18 17.30 -1.07
CA VAL A 156 12.77 15.95 -0.72
C VAL A 156 11.99 16.02 0.59
N LEU A 157 10.70 15.69 0.53
CA LEU A 157 9.81 15.63 1.69
C LEU A 157 9.92 14.28 2.38
N PHE A 158 10.07 13.20 1.59
CA PHE A 158 10.21 11.85 2.12
C PHE A 158 10.90 10.93 1.11
N ASP A 159 11.78 10.07 1.59
CA ASP A 159 12.42 9.02 0.80
C ASP A 159 12.40 7.71 1.58
N TYR A 160 11.97 6.65 0.91
CA TYR A 160 12.01 5.31 1.44
C TYR A 160 12.61 4.39 0.39
N LYS A 161 13.65 3.64 0.77
CA LYS A 161 14.27 2.65 -0.09
C LYS A 161 14.87 1.54 0.75
N GLN A 162 14.17 0.42 0.84
CA GLN A 162 14.57 -0.69 1.70
C GLN A 162 14.47 -2.05 1.02
N ILE A 163 15.27 -2.98 1.53
CA ILE A 163 15.08 -4.41 1.32
C ILE A 163 14.17 -4.91 2.42
N VAL A 164 12.96 -5.28 2.04
CA VAL A 164 11.90 -5.78 2.91
C VAL A 164 11.89 -7.31 2.86
N PRO A 165 12.10 -7.98 4.01
CA PRO A 165 11.95 -9.43 4.11
C PRO A 165 10.54 -9.90 3.76
N LEU A 166 10.41 -11.10 3.17
CA LEU A 166 9.12 -11.66 2.77
C LEU A 166 8.13 -11.76 3.96
N ASN A 167 8.61 -12.15 5.14
CA ASN A 167 7.75 -12.30 6.32
C ASN A 167 7.04 -11.00 6.72
N VAL A 168 7.58 -9.83 6.41
CA VAL A 168 6.89 -8.55 6.65
C VAL A 168 5.62 -8.44 5.80
N VAL A 169 5.68 -8.87 4.53
CA VAL A 169 4.51 -8.86 3.64
C VAL A 169 3.51 -9.95 4.05
N GLU A 170 3.99 -11.11 4.47
CA GLU A 170 3.14 -12.19 5.00
C GLU A 170 2.40 -11.74 6.28
N ASP A 171 3.10 -11.07 7.20
CA ASP A 171 2.52 -10.51 8.41
C ASP A 171 1.44 -9.45 8.11
N ILE A 172 1.66 -8.61 7.08
CA ILE A 172 0.65 -7.63 6.63
C ILE A 172 -0.56 -8.32 6.00
N THR A 173 -0.34 -9.43 5.30
CA THR A 173 -1.41 -10.16 4.59
C THR A 173 -2.29 -10.98 5.54
N HIS A 174 -1.74 -11.47 6.65
CA HIS A 174 -2.42 -12.42 7.53
C HIS A 174 -2.62 -11.91 8.98
N GLY A 175 -2.04 -10.77 9.33
CA GLY A 175 -2.11 -10.18 10.67
C GLY A 175 -3.18 -9.11 10.86
N SER A 176 -4.06 -8.93 9.88
CA SER A 176 -5.19 -7.98 9.88
C SER A 176 -6.50 -8.64 10.29
#